data_AF-A0A2N1YMF6-F1
#
_entry.id   AF-A0A2N1YMF6-F1
#
_cell.length_a   1.000
_cell.length_b   1.000
_cell.length_c   1.000
_cell.angle_alpha   90.00
_cell.angle_beta   90.00
_cell.angle_gamma   90.00
#
_symmetry.space_group_name_H-M   'P 1'
#
loop_
_entity.id
_entity.type
_entity.pdbx_description
1 polymer ?
#
loop_
_entity_poly.entity_id
_entity_poly.type
_entity_poly.pdbx_seq_one_letter_code
_entity_poly.pdbx_strand_id
1 'polypeptide(L)'
;MPALRAALALIIVITLSHHQALAREDGWEGTLPDRFFDTFMEFYRNDPSALARYPGGLRNISSEQLHRAIIGLDTTHFSYLYPMSIRGHELPTLEGTPIKRLSLMAVRGKRMIPIPFQIDEFDRTGLIWIPGHNKAPAEGKPDILDDFDELVFMFRDGGQLRYDSQQHGEIEGRVLHEIRLDSPRNNPRYVYLMLDNPERSEANYVQVDFAKGRIDTTVMEMVYDTKNVINIEHIASKVGPHHGINLFDSMYINISTGILNQNMRINLESGKNIRAVPVAVKDGPIRASFLVRTRIWYMYLPTLFNQQFGIHFYEQGIVVPSRFAIDGMRTLRYFLMFLREPRIEFSVDFHNLEGAKVTFDSVHKTDEDWGIVDGVMSPFEERMASYRLPGDWLHMASGRGWEMFFANHMPVVENGLFDAFLDGMTLSMIYRDDKADVLPHERFPGATPRFGFSSSGMPGYVIDLLSSLPRMNFSRIDTLGEAIILLAEEENRGRGKLDGYDRAANKVLSRLRDEGRITSATQLADAFIADINRMKFTGMERDQLHGLLRDAIIAVVDDPGAVQHGQVLAKMVELANARNIDIAQLRYGSMDNTLWLPDWTGEGGPRDFHWQVQNPPRHTIRPAPPQPTLY
;
A
#
# COMPACT_ATOMS: atom_id res chain seq x y z
N MET A 1 3.07 -12.40 66.80
CA MET A 1 2.87 -13.02 65.47
C MET A 1 2.69 -12.00 64.32
N PRO A 2 3.67 -11.09 64.07
CA PRO A 2 3.84 -10.50 62.73
C PRO A 2 5.24 -10.74 62.11
N ALA A 3 6.23 -11.18 62.88
CA ALA A 3 7.61 -11.35 62.41
C ALA A 3 7.87 -12.70 61.70
N LEU A 4 7.05 -13.73 61.93
CA LEU A 4 7.23 -15.06 61.31
C LEU A 4 6.68 -15.12 59.85
N ARG A 5 5.85 -14.16 59.43
CA ARG A 5 5.36 -14.04 58.05
C ARG A 5 6.30 -13.24 57.14
N ALA A 6 7.16 -12.39 57.70
CA ALA A 6 8.18 -11.66 56.93
C ALA A 6 9.42 -12.53 56.61
N ALA A 7 9.76 -13.50 57.48
CA ALA A 7 10.89 -14.39 57.26
C ALA A 7 10.64 -15.49 56.20
N LEU A 8 9.39 -15.93 56.00
CA LEU A 8 9.05 -16.88 54.93
C LEU A 8 9.04 -16.23 53.53
N ALA A 9 8.77 -14.92 53.44
CA ALA A 9 8.78 -14.19 52.17
C ALA A 9 10.20 -13.93 51.65
N LEU A 10 11.19 -13.82 52.54
CA LEU A 10 12.58 -13.55 52.15
C LEU A 10 13.35 -14.82 51.73
N ILE A 11 13.00 -15.99 52.27
CA ILE A 11 13.63 -17.27 51.91
C ILE A 11 13.16 -17.76 50.53
N ILE A 12 11.90 -17.52 50.15
CA ILE A 12 11.38 -17.87 48.81
C ILE A 12 12.04 -17.02 47.70
N VAL A 13 12.41 -15.76 48.00
CA VAL A 13 13.08 -14.86 47.05
C VAL A 13 14.55 -15.24 46.81
N ILE A 14 15.21 -15.88 47.78
CA ILE A 14 16.64 -16.25 47.69
C ILE A 14 16.84 -17.67 47.13
N THR A 15 15.87 -18.57 47.22
CA THR A 15 15.95 -19.90 46.57
C THR A 15 15.46 -19.96 45.12
N LEU A 16 14.72 -18.96 44.64
CA LEU A 16 14.32 -18.85 43.22
C LEU A 16 15.40 -18.23 42.32
N SER A 17 16.49 -17.71 42.88
CA SER A 17 17.51 -16.96 42.16
C SER A 17 18.77 -17.76 41.78
N HIS A 18 18.81 -19.09 41.98
CA HIS A 18 20.03 -19.90 41.72
C HIS A 18 19.86 -21.26 41.02
N HIS A 19 18.69 -21.60 40.48
CA HIS A 19 18.54 -22.79 39.62
C HIS A 19 17.70 -22.49 38.38
N GLN A 20 18.29 -21.78 37.42
CA GLN A 20 17.98 -21.85 35.98
C GLN A 20 19.08 -21.09 35.22
N ALA A 21 20.30 -21.60 35.32
CA ALA A 21 21.32 -21.35 34.33
C ALA A 21 21.35 -22.58 33.42
N LEU A 22 21.21 -22.33 32.11
CA LEU A 22 21.29 -23.24 30.96
C LEU A 22 19.93 -23.76 30.43
N ALA A 23 19.63 -23.31 29.20
CA ALA A 23 18.59 -23.75 28.26
C ALA A 23 17.17 -23.17 28.43
N ARG A 24 16.99 -21.89 28.06
CA ARG A 24 15.85 -21.29 27.30
C ARG A 24 15.96 -19.77 27.38
N GLU A 25 16.71 -19.16 26.47
CA GLU A 25 16.65 -17.72 26.23
C GLU A 25 15.54 -17.46 25.20
N ASP A 26 14.44 -16.87 25.67
CA ASP A 26 13.51 -15.98 24.95
C ASP A 26 12.45 -15.54 25.97
N GLY A 27 12.90 -14.78 26.97
CA GLY A 27 12.06 -14.27 28.04
C GLY A 27 11.73 -12.79 27.85
N TRP A 28 10.44 -12.46 27.75
CA TRP A 28 9.92 -11.26 28.42
C TRP A 28 8.42 -11.40 28.74
N GLU A 29 8.06 -11.11 30.00
CA GLU A 29 6.72 -11.13 30.57
C GLU A 29 6.11 -9.71 30.61
N GLY A 30 5.38 -9.37 29.55
CA GLY A 30 4.20 -8.52 29.62
C GLY A 30 3.01 -9.37 29.19
N THR A 31 2.58 -10.30 30.04
CA THR A 31 1.46 -11.20 29.76
C THR A 31 0.37 -10.93 30.78
N LEU A 32 -0.82 -10.54 30.32
CA LEU A 32 -1.97 -10.44 31.21
C LEU A 32 -2.32 -11.85 31.74
N PRO A 33 -2.64 -12.02 33.03
CA PRO A 33 -3.14 -13.31 33.50
C PRO A 33 -4.38 -13.72 32.70
N ASP A 34 -4.51 -15.01 32.36
CA ASP A 34 -5.54 -15.50 31.42
C ASP A 34 -6.95 -15.02 31.74
N ARG A 35 -7.34 -14.98 33.02
CA ARG A 35 -8.65 -14.48 33.44
C ARG A 35 -8.92 -13.02 33.02
N PHE A 36 -7.92 -12.15 33.13
CA PHE A 36 -8.04 -10.76 32.69
C PHE A 36 -8.07 -10.68 31.16
N PHE A 37 -7.26 -11.51 30.50
CA PHE A 37 -7.24 -11.59 29.05
C PHE A 37 -8.58 -12.09 28.48
N ASP A 38 -9.21 -13.11 29.08
CA ASP A 38 -10.53 -13.61 28.65
C ASP A 38 -11.63 -12.55 28.81
N THR A 39 -11.58 -11.77 29.89
CA THR A 39 -12.50 -10.63 30.10
C THR A 39 -12.27 -9.54 29.05
N PHE A 40 -10.99 -9.24 28.76
CA PHE A 40 -10.62 -8.34 27.67
C PHE A 40 -11.12 -8.85 26.33
N MET A 41 -11.03 -10.15 26.06
CA MET A 41 -11.49 -10.75 24.81
C MET A 41 -13.00 -10.65 24.61
N GLU A 42 -13.79 -10.82 25.67
CA GLU A 42 -15.24 -10.61 25.61
C GLU A 42 -15.58 -9.15 25.27
N PHE A 43 -14.91 -8.21 25.93
CA PHE A 43 -15.04 -6.79 25.62
C PHE A 43 -14.61 -6.46 24.19
N TYR A 44 -13.44 -6.96 23.78
CA TYR A 44 -12.84 -6.69 22.48
C TYR A 44 -13.65 -7.24 21.30
N ARG A 45 -14.27 -8.41 21.45
CA ARG A 45 -15.22 -8.94 20.45
C ARG A 45 -16.45 -8.06 20.24
N ASN A 46 -16.88 -7.39 21.30
CA ASN A 46 -17.99 -6.45 21.24
C ASN A 46 -17.56 -5.06 20.73
N ASP A 47 -16.27 -4.76 20.77
CA ASP A 47 -15.73 -3.46 20.41
C ASP A 47 -14.25 -3.55 19.95
N PRO A 48 -13.99 -3.96 18.70
CA PRO A 48 -12.63 -4.09 18.16
C PRO A 48 -11.87 -2.76 18.11
N SER A 49 -12.59 -1.65 18.10
CA SER A 49 -12.02 -0.31 18.05
C SER A 49 -11.47 0.16 19.41
N ALA A 50 -11.75 -0.57 20.49
CA ALA A 50 -11.37 -0.17 21.84
C ALA A 50 -9.85 -0.06 22.06
N LEU A 51 -9.04 -0.87 21.37
CA LEU A 51 -7.59 -0.79 21.49
C LEU A 51 -7.03 0.58 21.08
N ALA A 52 -7.65 1.22 20.09
CA ALA A 52 -7.28 2.57 19.66
C ALA A 52 -7.66 3.65 20.70
N ARG A 53 -8.72 3.41 21.48
CA ARG A 53 -9.14 4.31 22.59
C ARG A 53 -8.33 4.11 23.86
N TYR A 54 -7.80 2.91 24.07
CA TYR A 54 -7.08 2.53 25.29
C TYR A 54 -5.69 1.94 24.99
N PRO A 55 -4.79 2.69 24.31
CA PRO A 55 -3.51 2.17 23.83
C PRO A 55 -2.58 1.71 24.97
N GLY A 56 -2.77 2.23 26.19
CA GLY A 56 -2.01 1.78 27.37
C GLY A 56 -2.20 0.30 27.71
N GLY A 57 -3.32 -0.30 27.30
CA GLY A 57 -3.58 -1.74 27.49
C GLY A 57 -2.66 -2.64 26.67
N LEU A 58 -2.21 -2.18 25.49
CA LEU A 58 -1.37 -2.96 24.58
C LEU A 58 0.03 -3.22 25.10
N ARG A 59 0.55 -2.32 25.96
CA ARG A 59 1.88 -2.47 26.56
C ARG A 59 2.04 -3.71 27.43
N ASN A 60 0.92 -4.27 27.90
CA ASN A 60 0.89 -5.41 28.82
C ASN A 60 0.44 -6.71 28.14
N ILE A 61 0.20 -6.69 26.82
CA ILE A 61 -0.24 -7.85 26.05
C ILE A 61 0.97 -8.44 25.32
N SER A 62 1.14 -9.75 25.40
CA SER A 62 2.19 -10.46 24.67
C SER A 62 1.82 -10.63 23.18
N SER A 63 2.80 -10.88 22.32
CA SER A 63 2.53 -11.17 20.89
C SER A 63 1.57 -12.35 20.70
N GLU A 64 1.66 -13.37 21.56
CA GLU A 64 0.74 -14.51 21.56
C GLU A 64 -0.68 -14.11 21.95
N GLN A 65 -0.83 -13.24 22.95
CA GLN A 65 -2.13 -12.72 23.33
C GLN A 65 -2.73 -11.80 22.26
N LEU A 66 -1.90 -10.99 21.58
CA LEU A 66 -2.34 -10.20 20.43
C LEU A 66 -2.83 -11.10 19.29
N HIS A 67 -2.06 -12.17 18.98
CA HIS A 67 -2.46 -13.18 18.01
C HIS A 67 -3.80 -13.84 18.37
N ARG A 68 -3.98 -14.29 19.62
CA ARG A 68 -5.25 -14.82 20.13
C ARG A 68 -6.39 -13.80 20.02
N ALA A 69 -6.10 -12.51 20.19
CA ALA A 69 -7.09 -11.45 20.04
C ALA A 69 -7.54 -11.28 18.59
N ILE A 70 -6.59 -11.31 17.65
CA ILE A 70 -6.83 -11.22 16.20
C ILE A 70 -7.65 -12.42 15.71
N ILE A 71 -7.23 -13.65 16.01
CA ILE A 71 -8.01 -14.85 15.65
C ILE A 71 -9.36 -14.86 16.36
N GLY A 72 -9.40 -14.43 17.62
CA GLY A 72 -10.62 -14.39 18.41
C GLY A 72 -11.70 -13.45 17.86
N LEU A 73 -11.34 -12.52 16.97
CA LEU A 73 -12.27 -11.70 16.21
C LEU A 73 -12.80 -12.39 14.95
N ASP A 74 -12.33 -13.58 14.57
CA ASP A 74 -12.49 -14.18 13.25
C ASP A 74 -11.83 -13.34 12.14
N THR A 75 -10.58 -12.94 12.39
CA THR A 75 -9.71 -12.28 11.43
C THR A 75 -8.37 -13.00 11.32
N THR A 76 -7.76 -12.96 10.15
CA THR A 76 -6.33 -13.22 9.95
C THR A 76 -5.53 -11.95 10.30
N HIS A 77 -4.21 -12.06 10.47
CA HIS A 77 -3.37 -10.86 10.64
C HIS A 77 -3.51 -9.88 9.48
N PHE A 78 -3.69 -10.36 8.23
CA PHE A 78 -3.94 -9.51 7.07
C PHE A 78 -5.33 -8.84 7.11
N SER A 79 -6.41 -9.60 7.31
CA SER A 79 -7.77 -9.02 7.33
C SER A 79 -8.02 -8.12 8.55
N TYR A 80 -7.25 -8.31 9.63
CA TYR A 80 -7.27 -7.44 10.80
C TYR A 80 -6.76 -6.03 10.49
N LEU A 81 -5.72 -5.92 9.67
CA LEU A 81 -5.08 -4.65 9.28
C LEU A 81 -5.64 -4.07 7.97
N TYR A 82 -6.56 -4.77 7.29
CA TYR A 82 -7.03 -4.38 5.97
C TYR A 82 -8.10 -3.26 6.04
N PRO A 83 -7.82 -2.09 5.44
CA PRO A 83 -8.84 -1.06 5.24
C PRO A 83 -9.74 -1.43 4.04
N MET A 84 -11.04 -1.44 4.27
CA MET A 84 -12.05 -1.42 3.21
C MET A 84 -12.14 -0.04 2.60
N SER A 85 -12.33 0.01 1.29
CA SER A 85 -12.54 1.24 0.54
C SER A 85 -13.74 1.06 -0.40
N ILE A 86 -14.65 2.04 -0.39
CA ILE A 86 -15.80 2.11 -1.27
C ILE A 86 -15.79 3.47 -1.95
N ARG A 87 -15.87 3.49 -3.27
CA ARG A 87 -15.88 4.73 -4.06
C ARG A 87 -17.27 5.33 -4.13
N GLY A 88 -17.35 6.65 -4.26
CA GLY A 88 -18.60 7.37 -4.38
C GLY A 88 -19.50 6.88 -5.52
N HIS A 89 -18.93 6.55 -6.68
CA HIS A 89 -19.70 6.00 -7.82
C HIS A 89 -20.34 4.64 -7.54
N GLU A 90 -19.85 3.89 -6.53
CA GLU A 90 -20.48 2.65 -6.08
C GLU A 90 -21.72 2.93 -5.20
N LEU A 91 -21.91 4.19 -4.79
CA LEU A 91 -23.00 4.70 -3.97
C LEU A 91 -23.80 5.80 -4.72
N PRO A 92 -24.28 5.55 -5.95
CA PRO A 92 -24.84 6.61 -6.82
C PRO A 92 -26.08 7.28 -6.22
N THR A 93 -26.83 6.60 -5.35
CA THR A 93 -27.99 7.17 -4.66
C THR A 93 -27.64 8.21 -3.60
N LEU A 94 -26.35 8.36 -3.28
CA LEU A 94 -25.84 9.27 -2.25
C LEU A 94 -25.12 10.49 -2.84
N GLU A 95 -24.97 10.57 -4.16
CA GLU A 95 -24.39 11.73 -4.83
C GLU A 95 -25.09 13.02 -4.37
N GLY A 96 -24.29 14.04 -4.01
CA GLY A 96 -24.81 15.31 -3.51
C GLY A 96 -25.18 15.31 -2.01
N THR A 97 -24.98 14.20 -1.30
CA THR A 97 -25.25 14.12 0.15
C THR A 97 -24.12 14.78 0.94
N PRO A 98 -24.43 15.69 1.90
CA PRO A 98 -23.42 16.23 2.79
C PRO A 98 -22.74 15.14 3.62
N ILE A 99 -21.42 15.05 3.54
CA ILE A 99 -20.59 14.00 4.19
C ILE A 99 -20.87 13.91 5.69
N LYS A 100 -21.07 15.05 6.37
CA LYS A 100 -21.30 15.13 7.83
C LYS A 100 -22.58 14.42 8.30
N ARG A 101 -23.54 14.22 7.39
CA ARG A 101 -24.80 13.51 7.67
C ARG A 101 -24.65 11.99 7.62
N LEU A 102 -23.54 11.50 7.10
CA LEU A 102 -23.27 10.08 6.97
C LEU A 102 -22.61 9.55 8.25
N SER A 103 -22.92 8.31 8.61
CA SER A 103 -22.18 7.55 9.62
C SER A 103 -22.14 6.06 9.28
N LEU A 104 -21.19 5.33 9.87
CA LEU A 104 -21.12 3.87 9.76
C LEU A 104 -21.39 3.21 11.11
N MET A 105 -22.15 2.11 11.07
CA MET A 105 -22.46 1.30 12.24
C MET A 105 -22.28 -0.19 11.95
N ALA A 106 -22.13 -0.99 13.00
CA ALA A 106 -22.10 -2.45 12.93
C ALA A 106 -22.87 -3.06 14.09
N VAL A 107 -23.41 -4.27 13.90
CA VAL A 107 -24.03 -5.02 15.00
C VAL A 107 -22.95 -5.73 15.83
N ARG A 108 -22.81 -5.32 17.09
CA ARG A 108 -21.91 -5.91 18.08
C ARG A 108 -22.58 -5.99 19.44
N GLY A 109 -22.31 -7.05 20.20
CA GLY A 109 -22.93 -7.23 21.51
C GLY A 109 -24.46 -7.12 21.48
N LYS A 110 -25.09 -7.59 20.39
CA LYS A 110 -26.54 -7.48 20.09
C LYS A 110 -27.09 -6.05 19.97
N ARG A 111 -26.26 -5.07 19.65
CA ARG A 111 -26.68 -3.68 19.42
C ARG A 111 -25.97 -3.10 18.19
N MET A 112 -26.57 -2.08 17.59
CA MET A 112 -25.87 -1.25 16.61
C MET A 112 -24.92 -0.32 17.35
N ILE A 113 -23.65 -0.34 16.99
CA ILE A 113 -22.63 0.58 17.54
C ILE A 113 -21.96 1.34 16.40
N PRO A 114 -21.57 2.61 16.61
CA PRO A 114 -20.83 3.36 15.60
C PRO A 114 -19.43 2.76 15.43
N ILE A 115 -18.97 2.68 14.19
CA ILE A 115 -17.60 2.25 13.87
C ILE A 115 -16.77 3.42 13.33
N PRO A 116 -15.44 3.41 13.49
CA PRO A 116 -14.57 4.38 12.84
C PRO A 116 -14.74 4.34 11.32
N PHE A 117 -14.78 5.51 10.70
CA PHE A 117 -14.80 5.65 9.25
C PHE A 117 -14.34 7.05 8.86
N GLN A 118 -13.93 7.21 7.61
CA GLN A 118 -13.68 8.52 7.02
C GLN A 118 -14.13 8.57 5.57
N ILE A 119 -14.42 9.77 5.08
CA ILE A 119 -14.64 10.03 3.66
C ILE A 119 -13.53 10.97 3.19
N ASP A 120 -12.74 10.48 2.24
CA ASP A 120 -11.61 11.17 1.66
C ASP A 120 -11.99 11.75 0.31
N GLU A 121 -11.89 13.07 0.22
CA GLU A 121 -12.08 13.85 -0.99
C GLU A 121 -10.75 14.01 -1.71
N PHE A 122 -10.79 14.03 -3.05
CA PHE A 122 -9.62 14.10 -3.89
C PHE A 122 -9.67 15.29 -4.84
N ASP A 123 -8.52 15.73 -5.30
CA ASP A 123 -8.41 16.72 -6.36
C ASP A 123 -8.45 16.06 -7.74
N ARG A 124 -8.53 16.89 -8.79
CA ARG A 124 -8.51 16.45 -10.20
C ARG A 124 -7.30 15.63 -10.63
N THR A 125 -6.23 15.66 -9.85
CA THR A 125 -5.01 14.89 -10.14
C THR A 125 -4.99 13.54 -9.41
N GLY A 126 -6.01 13.27 -8.59
CA GLY A 126 -6.10 12.06 -7.78
C GLY A 126 -5.28 12.13 -6.49
N LEU A 127 -4.89 13.32 -6.03
CA LEU A 127 -4.29 13.53 -4.71
C LEU A 127 -5.37 13.85 -3.69
N ILE A 128 -5.15 13.50 -2.41
CA ILE A 128 -6.05 13.91 -1.33
C ILE A 128 -6.24 15.43 -1.37
N TRP A 129 -7.49 15.89 -1.37
CA TRP A 129 -7.79 17.30 -1.38
C TRP A 129 -7.75 17.88 0.02
N ILE A 130 -6.95 18.92 0.20
CA ILE A 130 -6.81 19.67 1.44
C ILE A 130 -6.95 21.17 1.10
N PRO A 131 -7.93 21.87 1.69
CA PRO A 131 -8.22 23.27 1.38
C PRO A 131 -6.97 24.15 1.43
N GLY A 132 -6.66 24.82 0.30
CA GLY A 132 -5.55 25.79 0.21
C GLY A 132 -4.15 25.20 -0.02
N HIS A 133 -4.00 23.87 -0.10
CA HIS A 133 -2.68 23.23 -0.25
C HIS A 133 -2.45 22.53 -1.59
N ASN A 134 -3.52 22.05 -2.22
CA ASN A 134 -3.46 21.42 -3.55
C ASN A 134 -3.23 22.46 -4.65
N LYS A 135 -2.51 22.06 -5.70
CA LYS A 135 -2.39 22.87 -6.93
C LYS A 135 -3.64 22.79 -7.79
N ALA A 136 -4.27 21.62 -7.84
CA ALA A 136 -5.52 21.39 -8.55
C ALA A 136 -6.73 21.69 -7.64
N PRO A 137 -7.86 22.12 -8.22
CA PRO A 137 -9.09 22.26 -7.47
C PRO A 137 -9.59 20.88 -6.98
N ALA A 138 -10.45 20.90 -5.96
CA ALA A 138 -11.22 19.72 -5.56
C ALA A 138 -11.91 19.12 -6.80
N GLU A 139 -11.98 17.79 -6.84
CA GLU A 139 -12.99 17.15 -7.65
C GLU A 139 -14.35 17.28 -6.94
N GLY A 140 -15.41 17.54 -7.71
CA GLY A 140 -16.73 17.86 -7.18
C GLY A 140 -16.78 19.07 -6.22
N LYS A 141 -17.62 18.97 -5.19
CA LYS A 141 -17.91 20.06 -4.25
C LYS A 141 -17.46 19.65 -2.84
N PRO A 142 -16.58 20.43 -2.19
CA PRO A 142 -16.15 20.16 -0.83
C PRO A 142 -17.29 19.93 0.17
N ASP A 143 -17.08 18.98 1.09
CA ASP A 143 -18.01 18.48 2.12
C ASP A 143 -19.28 17.78 1.58
N ILE A 144 -19.36 17.54 0.26
CA ILE A 144 -20.48 16.88 -0.40
C ILE A 144 -19.97 15.65 -1.13
N LEU A 145 -20.58 14.49 -0.86
CA LEU A 145 -20.19 13.23 -1.47
C LEU A 145 -20.35 13.30 -2.99
N ASP A 146 -19.27 13.00 -3.71
CA ASP A 146 -19.25 12.82 -5.16
C ASP A 146 -18.68 11.45 -5.57
N ASP A 147 -18.64 11.18 -6.88
CA ASP A 147 -18.23 9.90 -7.45
C ASP A 147 -16.76 9.50 -7.20
N PHE A 148 -15.91 10.50 -6.94
CA PHE A 148 -14.46 10.35 -6.83
C PHE A 148 -13.99 10.17 -5.37
N ASP A 149 -14.84 10.59 -4.43
CA ASP A 149 -14.66 10.38 -2.99
C ASP A 149 -14.51 8.91 -2.62
N GLU A 150 -13.85 8.68 -1.47
CA GLU A 150 -13.55 7.35 -0.95
C GLU A 150 -14.02 7.21 0.50
N LEU A 151 -15.01 6.34 0.74
CA LEU A 151 -15.41 5.89 2.06
C LEU A 151 -14.45 4.79 2.54
N VAL A 152 -13.77 5.01 3.67
CA VAL A 152 -12.75 4.10 4.21
C VAL A 152 -13.10 3.71 5.65
N PHE A 153 -12.94 2.42 5.97
CA PHE A 153 -13.14 1.84 7.32
C PHE A 153 -12.36 0.52 7.45
N MET A 154 -12.15 -0.02 8.65
CA MET A 154 -11.40 -1.28 8.82
C MET A 154 -12.31 -2.51 8.66
N PHE A 155 -11.83 -3.56 7.98
CA PHE A 155 -12.60 -4.81 7.83
C PHE A 155 -12.99 -5.43 9.18
N ARG A 156 -12.08 -5.41 10.17
CA ARG A 156 -12.30 -5.94 11.52
C ARG A 156 -13.47 -5.28 12.26
N ASP A 157 -13.84 -4.05 11.91
CA ASP A 157 -14.89 -3.30 12.62
C ASP A 157 -16.29 -3.80 12.27
N GLY A 158 -16.47 -4.46 11.11
CA GLY A 158 -17.77 -4.99 10.67
C GLY A 158 -18.28 -6.18 11.49
N GLY A 159 -19.59 -6.16 11.82
CA GLY A 159 -20.28 -7.14 12.68
C GLY A 159 -20.52 -8.48 12.00
N GLN A 160 -20.49 -9.60 12.75
CA GLN A 160 -20.86 -10.92 12.18
C GLN A 160 -22.38 -11.11 12.06
N LEU A 161 -23.16 -10.34 12.84
CA LEU A 161 -24.62 -10.38 12.81
C LEU A 161 -25.16 -9.32 11.86
N ARG A 162 -26.26 -9.65 11.18
CA ARG A 162 -27.04 -8.68 10.43
C ARG A 162 -27.96 -7.90 11.37
N TYR A 163 -28.19 -6.64 11.06
CA TYR A 163 -29.16 -5.81 11.74
C TYR A 163 -30.57 -6.33 11.49
N ASP A 164 -31.32 -6.41 12.59
CA ASP A 164 -32.72 -6.75 12.67
C ASP A 164 -33.33 -5.89 13.76
N SER A 165 -34.18 -4.94 13.38
CA SER A 165 -34.85 -4.02 14.29
C SER A 165 -35.63 -4.70 15.43
N GLN A 166 -36.16 -5.90 15.20
CA GLN A 166 -36.91 -6.65 16.22
C GLN A 166 -36.00 -7.18 17.33
N GLN A 167 -34.75 -7.48 16.99
CA GLN A 167 -33.77 -8.07 17.90
C GLN A 167 -32.82 -7.03 18.50
N HIS A 168 -32.52 -5.98 17.75
CA HIS A 168 -31.47 -5.01 18.08
C HIS A 168 -32.03 -3.63 18.46
N GLY A 169 -33.35 -3.46 18.40
CA GLY A 169 -34.04 -2.22 18.73
C GLY A 169 -34.06 -1.20 17.58
N GLU A 170 -34.82 -0.13 17.81
CA GLU A 170 -34.84 1.05 16.93
C GLU A 170 -33.54 1.84 17.08
N ILE A 171 -33.15 2.49 15.99
CA ILE A 171 -31.93 3.31 15.91
C ILE A 171 -32.29 4.68 15.37
N GLU A 172 -31.63 5.72 15.87
CA GLU A 172 -31.77 7.06 15.32
C GLU A 172 -31.16 7.16 13.92
N GLY A 173 -31.72 8.04 13.09
CA GLY A 173 -31.36 8.16 11.68
C GLY A 173 -31.97 7.07 10.80
N ARG A 174 -31.48 6.96 9.57
CA ARG A 174 -31.99 6.02 8.56
C ARG A 174 -30.86 5.15 8.01
N VAL A 175 -31.06 3.83 7.99
CA VAL A 175 -30.17 2.92 7.26
C VAL A 175 -30.34 3.18 5.76
N LEU A 176 -29.26 3.56 5.08
CA LEU A 176 -29.22 3.74 3.63
C LEU A 176 -28.88 2.40 2.95
N HIS A 177 -27.81 1.76 3.41
CA HIS A 177 -27.29 0.53 2.83
C HIS A 177 -26.79 -0.44 3.89
N GLU A 178 -26.99 -1.75 3.63
CA GLU A 178 -26.19 -2.81 4.26
C GLU A 178 -25.00 -3.08 3.35
N ILE A 179 -23.79 -3.01 3.90
CA ILE A 179 -22.55 -3.34 3.22
C ILE A 179 -22.10 -4.69 3.78
N ARG A 180 -22.20 -5.73 2.97
CA ARG A 180 -21.66 -7.06 3.29
C ARG A 180 -20.18 -7.08 2.91
N LEU A 181 -19.32 -7.54 3.81
CA LEU A 181 -17.90 -7.73 3.59
C LEU A 181 -17.63 -9.24 3.54
N ASP A 182 -16.97 -9.69 2.48
CA ASP A 182 -16.61 -11.08 2.26
C ASP A 182 -15.08 -11.22 2.22
N SER A 183 -14.55 -12.19 2.93
CA SER A 183 -13.13 -12.55 2.93
C SER A 183 -13.00 -14.03 2.57
N PRO A 184 -12.04 -14.44 1.73
CA PRO A 184 -11.78 -15.86 1.48
C PRO A 184 -11.40 -16.67 2.73
N ARG A 185 -11.03 -16.00 3.83
CA ARG A 185 -10.48 -16.63 5.06
C ARG A 185 -11.35 -16.43 6.31
N ASN A 186 -12.41 -15.64 6.25
CA ASN A 186 -13.21 -15.25 7.43
C ASN A 186 -14.70 -15.33 7.15
N ASN A 187 -15.54 -15.41 8.18
CA ASN A 187 -16.97 -15.31 7.98
C ASN A 187 -17.37 -13.92 7.48
N PRO A 188 -18.50 -13.81 6.75
CA PRO A 188 -18.99 -12.52 6.29
C PRO A 188 -19.22 -11.55 7.45
N ARG A 189 -18.96 -10.28 7.18
CA ARG A 189 -19.22 -9.17 8.10
C ARG A 189 -20.20 -8.18 7.50
N TYR A 190 -20.81 -7.38 8.35
CA TYR A 190 -21.85 -6.43 7.98
C TYR A 190 -21.57 -5.07 8.61
N VAL A 191 -21.67 -4.06 7.76
CA VAL A 191 -21.58 -2.64 8.11
C VAL A 191 -22.80 -1.94 7.54
N TYR A 192 -23.27 -0.90 8.20
CA TYR A 192 -24.47 -0.17 7.83
C TYR A 192 -24.12 1.30 7.61
N LEU A 193 -24.38 1.78 6.40
CA LEU A 193 -24.26 3.20 6.07
C LEU A 193 -25.55 3.90 6.47
N MET A 194 -25.42 4.91 7.32
CA MET A 194 -26.51 5.61 7.98
C MET A 194 -26.60 7.06 7.51
N LEU A 195 -27.81 7.60 7.51
CA LEU A 195 -28.09 9.02 7.33
C LEU A 195 -28.64 9.61 8.63
N ASP A 196 -28.11 10.76 9.05
CA ASP A 196 -28.55 11.57 10.19
C ASP A 196 -28.58 10.82 11.53
N ASN A 197 -27.85 9.71 11.67
CA ASN A 197 -27.58 9.15 12.98
C ASN A 197 -26.53 10.04 13.67
N PRO A 198 -26.72 10.43 14.95
CA PRO A 198 -25.80 11.35 15.64
C PRO A 198 -24.59 10.64 16.29
N GLU A 199 -24.64 9.33 16.48
CA GLU A 199 -23.57 8.59 17.15
C GLU A 199 -22.31 8.51 16.28
N ARG A 200 -21.14 8.69 16.89
CA ARG A 200 -19.83 8.61 16.23
C ARG A 200 -18.88 7.79 17.08
N SER A 201 -18.02 7.02 16.43
CA SER A 201 -16.96 6.30 17.13
C SER A 201 -15.85 7.29 17.51
N GLU A 202 -15.37 7.19 18.74
CA GLU A 202 -14.23 7.98 19.23
C GLU A 202 -12.88 7.30 18.93
N ALA A 203 -12.87 6.11 18.33
CA ALA A 203 -11.62 5.43 18.01
C ALA A 203 -10.90 6.13 16.84
N ASN A 204 -9.60 6.32 17.02
CA ASN A 204 -8.70 6.86 16.01
C ASN A 204 -7.44 5.98 15.95
N TYR A 205 -7.28 5.28 14.83
CA TYR A 205 -6.18 4.33 14.61
C TYR A 205 -4.86 5.00 14.24
N VAL A 206 -4.87 6.25 13.78
CA VAL A 206 -3.69 7.00 13.34
C VAL A 206 -3.83 8.46 13.75
N GLN A 207 -2.90 8.94 14.56
CA GLN A 207 -2.87 10.33 15.03
C GLN A 207 -1.60 11.00 14.54
N VAL A 208 -1.72 12.26 14.11
CA VAL A 208 -0.57 13.01 13.59
C VAL A 208 -0.33 14.29 14.37
N ASP A 209 0.81 14.38 15.05
CA ASP A 209 1.37 15.66 15.49
C ASP A 209 2.24 16.22 14.36
N PHE A 210 1.57 16.89 13.42
CA PHE A 210 2.20 17.39 12.19
C PHE A 210 3.31 18.42 12.47
N ALA A 211 3.16 19.20 13.54
CA ALA A 211 4.13 20.23 13.93
C ALA A 211 5.40 19.64 14.52
N LYS A 212 5.30 18.51 15.24
CA LYS A 212 6.46 17.79 15.79
C LYS A 212 7.01 16.70 14.89
N GLY A 213 6.34 16.43 13.78
CA GLY A 213 6.76 15.37 12.85
C GLY A 213 6.55 13.98 13.43
N ARG A 214 5.42 13.73 14.10
CA ARG A 214 5.16 12.46 14.79
C ARG A 214 3.84 11.85 14.34
N ILE A 215 3.87 10.54 14.10
CA ILE A 215 2.71 9.72 13.77
C ILE A 215 2.61 8.65 14.85
N ASP A 216 1.45 8.58 15.50
CA ASP A 216 1.13 7.58 16.51
C ASP A 216 -0.01 6.71 16.01
N THR A 217 0.23 5.41 15.87
CA THR A 217 -0.84 4.44 15.63
C THR A 217 -1.14 3.65 16.89
N THR A 218 -2.15 2.79 16.85
CA THR A 218 -2.46 1.86 17.93
C THR A 218 -1.26 0.98 18.30
N VAL A 219 -0.45 0.55 17.32
CA VAL A 219 0.61 -0.45 17.52
C VAL A 219 2.01 0.02 17.14
N MET A 220 2.16 1.22 16.59
CA MET A 220 3.44 1.76 16.15
C MET A 220 3.55 3.25 16.45
N GLU A 221 4.78 3.75 16.56
CA GLU A 221 5.08 5.17 16.49
C GLU A 221 6.17 5.43 15.43
N MET A 222 6.06 6.58 14.78
CA MET A 222 7.02 7.06 13.79
C MET A 222 7.32 8.54 14.03
N VAL A 223 8.59 8.92 13.94
CA VAL A 223 9.05 10.31 13.99
C VAL A 223 9.82 10.62 12.71
N TYR A 224 9.54 11.77 12.10
CA TYR A 224 10.13 12.23 10.85
C TYR A 224 10.55 13.70 10.94
N ASP A 225 11.52 14.09 10.12
CA ASP A 225 11.90 15.50 9.98
C ASP A 225 10.79 16.28 9.24
N THR A 226 10.18 17.25 9.92
CA THR A 226 9.15 18.13 9.34
C THR A 226 9.58 18.91 8.10
N LYS A 227 10.90 19.04 7.86
CA LYS A 227 11.47 19.66 6.67
C LYS A 227 11.78 18.66 5.56
N ASN A 228 11.76 17.36 5.85
CA ASN A 228 12.00 16.30 4.88
C ASN A 228 11.45 14.96 5.36
N VAL A 229 10.24 14.58 4.94
CA VAL A 229 9.54 13.37 5.45
C VAL A 229 10.25 12.05 5.13
N ILE A 230 11.17 12.04 4.15
CA ILE A 230 12.02 10.87 3.87
C ILE A 230 13.10 10.65 4.95
N ASN A 231 13.42 11.68 5.72
CA ASN A 231 14.31 11.55 6.86
C ASN A 231 13.50 11.10 8.07
N ILE A 232 13.39 9.78 8.21
CA ILE A 232 12.69 9.12 9.30
C ILE A 232 13.66 8.98 10.48
N GLU A 233 13.32 9.61 11.59
CA GLU A 233 14.17 9.64 12.78
C GLU A 233 13.92 8.43 13.70
N HIS A 234 12.71 7.88 13.69
CA HIS A 234 12.35 6.81 14.61
C HIS A 234 11.19 6.01 14.06
N ILE A 235 11.28 4.68 14.14
CA ILE A 235 10.12 3.78 14.03
C ILE A 235 10.24 2.74 15.13
N ALA A 236 9.19 2.58 15.94
CA ALA A 236 9.15 1.55 16.98
C ALA A 236 7.76 0.92 17.08
N SER A 237 7.74 -0.36 17.45
CA SER A 237 6.50 -1.04 17.83
C SER A 237 6.04 -0.59 19.21
N LYS A 238 4.73 -0.63 19.46
CA LYS A 238 4.11 -0.44 20.78
C LYS A 238 3.80 -1.76 21.49
N VAL A 239 4.07 -2.89 20.81
CA VAL A 239 3.79 -4.25 21.27
C VAL A 239 4.99 -5.15 21.07
N GLY A 240 5.05 -6.23 21.86
CA GLY A 240 6.09 -7.25 21.74
C GLY A 240 7.49 -6.82 22.20
N PRO A 241 8.51 -7.67 21.97
CA PRO A 241 9.89 -7.48 22.44
C PRO A 241 10.57 -6.19 22.00
N HIS A 242 10.19 -5.64 20.83
CA HIS A 242 10.75 -4.40 20.32
C HIS A 242 9.97 -3.15 20.76
N HIS A 243 9.15 -3.25 21.80
CA HIS A 243 8.35 -2.13 22.27
C HIS A 243 9.23 -0.92 22.64
N GLY A 244 9.01 0.20 21.94
CA GLY A 244 9.73 1.46 22.17
C GLY A 244 11.20 1.43 21.73
N ILE A 245 11.66 0.36 21.10
CA ILE A 245 13.00 0.25 20.54
C ILE A 245 12.95 0.76 19.10
N ASN A 246 13.85 1.68 18.76
CA ASN A 246 13.98 2.15 17.40
C ASN A 246 14.49 1.03 16.48
N LEU A 247 13.73 0.72 15.45
CA LEU A 247 14.02 -0.33 14.47
C LEU A 247 14.61 0.22 13.16
N PHE A 248 14.66 1.54 13.01
CA PHE A 248 14.96 2.20 11.74
C PHE A 248 16.18 3.12 11.88
N ASP A 249 17.14 3.03 10.95
CA ASP A 249 18.25 3.99 10.88
C ASP A 249 18.03 5.04 9.78
N SER A 250 18.13 4.68 8.50
CA SER A 250 18.07 5.67 7.43
C SER A 250 17.29 5.20 6.22
N MET A 251 16.64 6.14 5.54
CA MET A 251 16.22 5.97 4.15
C MET A 251 17.17 6.75 3.26
N TYR A 252 17.85 6.04 2.38
CA TYR A 252 18.80 6.63 1.45
C TYR A 252 18.26 6.60 0.03
N ILE A 253 18.29 7.77 -0.61
CA ILE A 253 17.97 7.92 -2.03
C ILE A 253 19.14 8.64 -2.68
N ASN A 254 19.77 8.01 -3.66
CA ASN A 254 20.83 8.61 -4.44
C ASN A 254 20.53 8.50 -5.92
N ILE A 255 20.58 9.63 -6.61
CA ILE A 255 20.45 9.70 -8.07
C ILE A 255 21.76 10.27 -8.60
N SER A 256 22.61 9.41 -9.15
CA SER A 256 23.82 9.80 -9.86
C SER A 256 23.58 9.87 -11.35
N THR A 257 23.80 11.01 -12.02
CA THR A 257 23.57 11.13 -13.46
C THR A 257 24.52 12.11 -14.15
N GLY A 258 24.77 11.93 -15.46
CA GLY A 258 25.60 12.84 -16.25
C GLY A 258 24.87 14.12 -16.68
N ILE A 259 25.55 15.27 -16.61
CA ILE A 259 25.08 16.56 -17.16
C ILE A 259 25.92 16.92 -18.39
N LEU A 260 25.28 17.25 -19.52
CA LEU A 260 25.91 17.74 -20.77
C LEU A 260 26.91 16.79 -21.48
N ASN A 261 27.63 15.92 -20.78
CA ASN A 261 28.39 14.75 -21.29
C ASN A 261 28.52 13.66 -20.18
N GLN A 262 29.00 12.46 -20.50
CA GLN A 262 29.16 11.36 -19.51
C GLN A 262 30.23 11.64 -18.44
N ASN A 263 31.17 12.56 -18.72
CA ASN A 263 32.35 12.81 -17.87
C ASN A 263 32.07 13.71 -16.67
N MET A 264 30.95 14.46 -16.67
CA MET A 264 30.54 15.30 -15.56
C MET A 264 29.28 14.71 -14.93
N ARG A 265 29.46 13.90 -13.87
CA ARG A 265 28.37 13.28 -13.11
C ARG A 265 28.01 14.13 -11.90
N ILE A 266 26.72 14.24 -11.64
CA ILE A 266 26.15 14.81 -10.43
C ILE A 266 25.59 13.70 -9.57
N ASN A 267 25.68 13.86 -8.24
CA ASN A 267 25.06 12.97 -7.27
C ASN A 267 24.02 13.79 -6.51
N LEU A 268 22.76 13.33 -6.54
CA LEU A 268 21.64 13.93 -5.85
C LEU A 268 21.21 13.00 -4.72
N GLU A 269 21.54 13.39 -3.49
CA GLU A 269 21.33 12.56 -2.30
C GLU A 269 20.12 13.04 -1.49
N SER A 270 19.41 12.13 -0.81
CA SER A 270 18.24 12.41 0.04
C SER A 270 18.53 13.43 1.15
N GLY A 271 19.72 13.40 1.73
CA GLY A 271 20.13 14.31 2.81
C GLY A 271 20.51 15.73 2.37
N LYS A 272 20.77 15.95 1.08
CA LYS A 272 21.32 17.24 0.58
C LYS A 272 20.48 17.87 -0.53
N ASN A 273 20.08 17.06 -1.51
CA ASN A 273 19.53 17.53 -2.77
C ASN A 273 18.02 17.33 -2.87
N ILE A 274 17.47 16.28 -2.27
CA ILE A 274 16.05 15.94 -2.38
C ILE A 274 15.34 16.40 -1.11
N ARG A 275 14.40 17.34 -1.25
CA ARG A 275 13.57 17.80 -0.13
C ARG A 275 12.11 17.46 -0.40
N ALA A 276 11.60 16.48 0.33
CA ALA A 276 10.20 16.06 0.34
C ALA A 276 9.51 16.67 1.57
N VAL A 277 9.01 17.90 1.43
CA VAL A 277 8.40 18.64 2.54
C VAL A 277 6.93 18.25 2.66
N PRO A 278 6.47 17.69 3.79
CA PRO A 278 5.06 17.52 4.02
C PRO A 278 4.41 18.92 4.17
N VAL A 279 3.47 19.26 3.31
CA VAL A 279 2.87 20.62 3.27
C VAL A 279 1.50 20.70 3.93
N ALA A 280 0.82 19.56 4.06
CA ALA A 280 -0.45 19.42 4.75
C ALA A 280 -0.74 17.95 5.07
N VAL A 281 -1.66 17.73 6.02
CA VAL A 281 -2.18 16.41 6.37
C VAL A 281 -3.70 16.49 6.55
N LYS A 282 -4.43 15.50 6.03
CA LYS A 282 -5.80 15.18 6.43
C LYS A 282 -5.71 14.05 7.45
N ASP A 283 -5.89 14.39 8.72
CA ASP A 283 -5.88 13.44 9.84
C ASP A 283 -7.28 12.86 10.02
N GLY A 284 -7.42 11.54 9.84
CA GLY A 284 -8.67 10.81 9.86
C GLY A 284 -8.57 9.54 10.70
N PRO A 285 -9.69 9.01 11.23
CA PRO A 285 -9.69 7.91 12.19
C PRO A 285 -9.17 6.58 11.66
N ILE A 286 -9.11 6.39 10.33
CA ILE A 286 -8.63 5.15 9.69
C ILE A 286 -7.22 5.33 9.14
N ARG A 287 -6.97 6.47 8.49
CA ARG A 287 -5.69 6.81 7.89
C ARG A 287 -5.44 8.31 7.94
N ALA A 288 -4.16 8.65 8.07
CA ALA A 288 -3.69 10.01 7.84
C ALA A 288 -3.12 10.14 6.43
N SER A 289 -3.56 11.16 5.69
CA SER A 289 -3.18 11.39 4.30
C SER A 289 -2.34 12.66 4.19
N PHE A 290 -1.07 12.49 3.86
CA PHE A 290 -0.10 13.56 3.72
C PHE A 290 -0.06 14.05 2.28
N LEU A 291 -0.05 15.36 2.10
CA LEU A 291 0.34 16.00 0.84
C LEU A 291 1.81 16.41 0.96
N VAL A 292 2.67 15.80 0.16
CA VAL A 292 4.13 16.03 0.19
C VAL A 292 4.55 16.78 -1.06
N ARG A 293 5.33 17.85 -0.89
CA ARG A 293 5.92 18.62 -1.97
C ARG A 293 7.40 18.29 -2.09
N THR A 294 7.80 17.75 -3.23
CA THR A 294 9.18 17.38 -3.48
C THR A 294 9.87 18.35 -4.44
N ARG A 295 11.04 18.81 -4.02
CA ARG A 295 11.95 19.66 -4.79
C ARG A 295 13.34 19.08 -4.83
N ILE A 296 13.95 19.11 -6.01
CA ILE A 296 15.35 18.74 -6.21
C ILE A 296 16.18 20.03 -6.28
N TRP A 297 17.26 20.07 -5.50
CA TRP A 297 18.23 21.15 -5.43
C TRP A 297 19.56 20.72 -6.05
N TYR A 298 20.13 21.59 -6.86
CA TYR A 298 21.43 21.39 -7.51
C TYR A 298 22.29 22.63 -7.35
N MET A 299 23.52 22.49 -6.85
CA MET A 299 24.41 23.62 -6.50
C MET A 299 23.71 24.72 -5.69
N TYR A 300 22.92 24.33 -4.68
CA TYR A 300 22.13 25.25 -3.84
C TYR A 300 21.04 26.06 -4.57
N LEU A 301 20.75 25.73 -5.84
CA LEU A 301 19.65 26.31 -6.60
C LEU A 301 18.52 25.29 -6.77
N PRO A 302 17.25 25.68 -6.61
CA PRO A 302 16.14 24.78 -6.87
C PRO A 302 16.04 24.51 -8.38
N THR A 303 15.87 23.24 -8.76
CA THR A 303 15.60 22.87 -10.15
C THR A 303 14.14 23.17 -10.53
N LEU A 304 13.78 22.94 -11.79
CA LEU A 304 12.38 22.99 -12.25
C LEU A 304 11.51 21.84 -11.69
N PHE A 305 12.11 20.86 -10.99
CA PHE A 305 11.38 19.77 -10.38
C PHE A 305 10.68 20.24 -9.09
N ASN A 306 9.36 20.34 -9.13
CA ASN A 306 8.52 20.76 -8.00
C ASN A 306 7.17 20.03 -8.04
N GLN A 307 7.12 18.79 -7.58
CA GLN A 307 5.94 17.92 -7.71
C GLN A 307 5.24 17.68 -6.36
N GLN A 308 3.94 17.39 -6.40
CA GLN A 308 3.18 16.95 -5.24
C GLN A 308 2.84 15.47 -5.36
N PHE A 309 2.88 14.74 -4.24
CA PHE A 309 2.39 13.37 -4.15
C PHE A 309 1.74 13.11 -2.79
N GLY A 310 0.96 12.03 -2.70
CA GLY A 310 0.31 11.57 -1.49
C GLY A 310 1.12 10.50 -0.74
N ILE A 311 1.06 10.50 0.59
CA ILE A 311 1.41 9.33 1.42
C ILE A 311 0.23 9.06 2.35
N HIS A 312 -0.24 7.83 2.40
CA HIS A 312 -1.28 7.42 3.35
C HIS A 312 -0.67 6.51 4.42
N PHE A 313 -0.84 6.90 5.67
CA PHE A 313 -0.46 6.12 6.85
C PHE A 313 -1.70 5.48 7.45
N TYR A 314 -1.70 4.16 7.53
CA TYR A 314 -2.67 3.33 8.25
C TYR A 314 -2.05 2.85 9.55
N GLU A 315 -2.87 2.20 10.39
CA GLU A 315 -2.44 1.67 11.68
C GLU A 315 -1.18 0.78 11.61
N GLN A 316 -1.12 -0.07 10.59
CA GLN A 316 -0.06 -1.04 10.30
C GLN A 316 0.31 -1.05 8.81
N GLY A 317 0.27 0.10 8.16
CA GLY A 317 0.56 0.16 6.74
C GLY A 317 0.93 1.55 6.25
N ILE A 318 1.78 1.61 5.23
CA ILE A 318 2.13 2.82 4.52
C ILE A 318 1.87 2.59 3.03
N VAL A 319 1.08 3.47 2.44
CA VAL A 319 0.75 3.43 1.01
C VAL A 319 1.25 4.70 0.37
N VAL A 320 2.10 4.56 -0.64
CA VAL A 320 2.47 5.65 -1.53
C VAL A 320 1.77 5.37 -2.87
N PRO A 321 0.65 6.06 -3.17
CA PRO A 321 -0.02 5.86 -4.44
C PRO A 321 0.95 6.13 -5.59
N SER A 322 0.99 5.24 -6.58
CA SER A 322 1.84 5.36 -7.78
C SER A 322 1.47 6.55 -8.67
N ARG A 323 0.46 7.34 -8.29
CA ARG A 323 0.00 8.53 -8.99
C ARG A 323 0.92 9.69 -8.64
N PHE A 324 1.97 9.85 -9.44
CA PHE A 324 2.67 11.13 -9.50
C PHE A 324 1.75 12.12 -10.19
N ALA A 325 1.33 13.18 -9.48
CA ALA A 325 0.74 14.34 -10.13
C ALA A 325 1.86 15.08 -10.88
N ILE A 326 2.25 14.53 -12.03
CA ILE A 326 3.22 15.16 -12.91
C ILE A 326 2.52 16.35 -13.54
N ASP A 327 2.86 17.56 -13.11
CA ASP A 327 2.24 18.84 -13.56
C ASP A 327 2.30 19.05 -15.09
N GLY A 328 3.04 18.21 -15.82
CA GLY A 328 2.90 18.06 -17.26
C GLY A 328 3.99 17.23 -17.92
N MET A 329 3.68 16.68 -19.09
CA MET A 329 4.63 15.94 -19.95
C MET A 329 5.90 16.75 -20.26
N ARG A 330 5.81 18.08 -20.21
CA ARG A 330 6.96 18.98 -20.31
C ARG A 330 7.96 18.71 -19.16
N THR A 331 7.52 18.76 -17.91
CA THR A 331 8.36 18.55 -16.72
C THR A 331 9.01 17.18 -16.71
N LEU A 332 8.25 16.12 -17.06
CA LEU A 332 8.80 14.77 -17.19
C LEU A 332 9.88 14.70 -18.29
N ARG A 333 9.62 15.26 -19.48
CA ARG A 333 10.62 15.31 -20.57
C ARG A 333 11.87 16.09 -20.16
N TYR A 334 11.72 17.22 -19.45
CA TYR A 334 12.88 17.93 -18.91
C TYR A 334 13.64 17.06 -17.92
N PHE A 335 12.96 16.45 -16.94
CA PHE A 335 13.58 15.56 -15.96
C PHE A 335 14.34 14.42 -16.62
N LEU A 336 13.71 13.69 -17.55
CA LEU A 336 14.36 12.61 -18.31
C LEU A 336 15.54 13.11 -19.16
N MET A 337 15.46 14.32 -19.74
CA MET A 337 16.56 14.90 -20.52
C MET A 337 17.78 15.27 -19.66
N PHE A 338 17.58 15.55 -18.36
CA PHE A 338 18.69 15.73 -17.42
C PHE A 338 19.35 14.42 -16.99
N LEU A 339 18.66 13.29 -17.14
CA LEU A 339 19.21 11.99 -16.76
C LEU A 339 20.00 11.36 -17.92
N ARG A 340 21.33 11.45 -17.88
CA ARG A 340 22.22 10.65 -18.75
C ARG A 340 22.88 9.54 -17.97
N GLU A 341 22.64 8.29 -18.37
CA GLU A 341 23.10 7.09 -17.66
C GLU A 341 22.91 7.22 -16.14
N PRO A 342 21.66 7.46 -15.69
CA PRO A 342 21.37 7.57 -14.28
C PRO A 342 21.71 6.25 -13.58
N ARG A 343 22.18 6.39 -12.35
CA ARG A 343 22.27 5.32 -11.37
C ARG A 343 21.41 5.77 -10.21
N ILE A 344 20.36 5.01 -9.92
CA ILE A 344 19.43 5.31 -8.85
C ILE A 344 19.63 4.24 -7.79
N GLU A 345 19.79 4.65 -6.56
CA GLU A 345 19.84 3.78 -5.40
C GLU A 345 18.74 4.23 -4.45
N PHE A 346 17.90 3.29 -4.05
CA PHE A 346 16.93 3.45 -2.98
C PHE A 346 17.19 2.34 -1.98
N SER A 347 17.61 2.68 -0.78
CA SER A 347 17.87 1.72 0.28
C SER A 347 17.35 2.21 1.61
N VAL A 348 17.09 1.27 2.49
CA VAL A 348 16.67 1.52 3.86
C VAL A 348 17.56 0.66 4.76
N ASP A 349 18.08 1.30 5.80
CA ASP A 349 18.88 0.71 6.86
C ASP A 349 18.02 0.51 8.09
N PHE A 350 18.09 -0.69 8.66
CA PHE A 350 17.46 -1.00 9.92
C PHE A 350 18.46 -1.10 11.06
N HIS A 351 17.92 -1.04 12.27
CA HIS A 351 18.70 -1.12 13.50
C HIS A 351 17.97 -1.99 14.54
N ASN A 352 18.71 -2.58 15.49
CA ASN A 352 18.14 -3.43 16.55
C ASN A 352 17.29 -4.62 16.05
N LEU A 353 17.68 -5.23 14.93
CA LEU A 353 17.03 -6.40 14.33
C LEU A 353 17.92 -7.65 14.34
N GLU A 354 18.87 -7.76 15.26
CA GLU A 354 19.70 -8.97 15.40
C GLU A 354 18.81 -10.20 15.65
N GLY A 355 19.04 -11.27 14.90
CA GLY A 355 18.23 -12.48 14.86
C GLY A 355 17.00 -12.42 13.95
N ALA A 356 16.69 -11.27 13.33
CA ALA A 356 15.58 -11.16 12.38
C ALA A 356 15.81 -12.05 11.15
N LYS A 357 14.71 -12.45 10.51
CA LYS A 357 14.75 -13.28 9.29
C LYS A 357 14.28 -12.47 8.10
N VAL A 358 15.02 -12.52 6.99
CA VAL A 358 14.70 -11.79 5.75
C VAL A 358 14.63 -12.74 4.57
N THR A 359 13.63 -12.55 3.70
CA THR A 359 13.52 -13.29 2.43
C THR A 359 12.66 -12.53 1.42
N PHE A 360 12.64 -12.99 0.17
CA PHE A 360 11.75 -12.48 -0.87
C PHE A 360 11.39 -13.56 -1.89
N ASP A 361 10.33 -13.32 -2.64
CA ASP A 361 9.67 -14.30 -3.52
C ASP A 361 10.64 -15.02 -4.48
N SER A 362 11.53 -14.28 -5.14
CA SER A 362 12.48 -14.86 -6.10
C SER A 362 13.45 -15.87 -5.48
N VAL A 363 13.83 -15.73 -4.20
CA VAL A 363 14.75 -16.65 -3.50
C VAL A 363 14.06 -17.70 -2.66
N HIS A 364 12.83 -17.44 -2.22
CA HIS A 364 12.12 -18.29 -1.27
C HIS A 364 11.51 -19.53 -1.95
N LYS A 365 12.25 -20.64 -2.01
CA LYS A 365 11.81 -21.90 -2.65
C LYS A 365 11.26 -22.90 -1.63
N THR A 366 11.82 -22.90 -0.43
CA THR A 366 11.49 -23.76 0.71
C THR A 366 11.27 -22.92 1.97
N ASP A 367 10.65 -23.50 2.99
CA ASP A 367 10.36 -22.80 4.24
C ASP A 367 11.63 -22.48 5.07
N GLU A 368 12.79 -23.03 4.66
CA GLU A 368 14.10 -22.81 5.29
C GLU A 368 14.90 -21.66 4.63
N ASP A 369 14.43 -21.10 3.51
CA ASP A 369 15.14 -20.07 2.73
C ASP A 369 15.05 -18.68 3.38
N TRP A 370 15.89 -18.45 4.40
CA TRP A 370 15.99 -17.20 5.17
C TRP A 370 17.42 -16.70 5.30
N GLY A 371 17.60 -15.40 5.11
CA GLY A 371 18.76 -14.66 5.63
C GLY A 371 18.54 -14.37 7.10
N ILE A 372 19.58 -14.51 7.92
CA ILE A 372 19.52 -14.26 9.36
C ILE A 372 20.35 -13.01 9.62
N VAL A 373 19.74 -12.00 10.21
CA VAL A 373 20.43 -10.76 10.55
C VAL A 373 21.36 -11.02 11.74
N ASP A 374 22.64 -11.23 11.49
CA ASP A 374 23.68 -11.41 12.51
C ASP A 374 24.88 -10.46 12.32
N GLY A 375 24.85 -9.65 11.25
CA GLY A 375 25.90 -8.71 10.87
C GLY A 375 26.99 -9.32 9.99
N VAL A 376 26.79 -10.53 9.47
CA VAL A 376 27.71 -11.23 8.56
C VAL A 376 26.95 -11.83 7.37
N MET A 377 27.44 -11.58 6.16
CA MET A 377 26.87 -12.15 4.94
C MET A 377 27.09 -13.68 4.86
N SER A 378 26.01 -14.44 5.00
CA SER A 378 26.01 -15.88 4.74
C SER A 378 25.95 -16.21 3.23
N PRO A 379 26.25 -17.46 2.81
CA PRO A 379 26.10 -17.86 1.40
C PRO A 379 24.67 -17.73 0.86
N PHE A 380 23.64 -17.77 1.72
CA PHE A 380 22.25 -17.51 1.32
C PHE A 380 22.05 -16.03 1.00
N GLU A 381 22.55 -15.15 1.85
CA GLU A 381 22.43 -13.70 1.71
C GLU A 381 23.25 -13.14 0.56
N GLU A 382 24.43 -13.70 0.29
CA GLU A 382 25.19 -13.38 -0.92
C GLU A 382 24.39 -13.71 -2.19
N ARG A 383 23.64 -14.82 -2.18
CA ARG A 383 22.73 -15.11 -3.30
C ARG A 383 21.61 -14.09 -3.36
N MET A 384 20.98 -13.72 -2.23
CA MET A 384 19.94 -12.69 -2.20
C MET A 384 20.42 -11.38 -2.83
N ALA A 385 21.61 -10.92 -2.47
CA ALA A 385 22.22 -9.71 -3.00
C ALA A 385 22.51 -9.77 -4.52
N SER A 386 22.50 -10.96 -5.13
CA SER A 386 22.73 -11.14 -6.57
C SER A 386 21.46 -11.06 -7.44
N TYR A 387 20.26 -11.08 -6.85
CA TYR A 387 19.01 -11.10 -7.62
C TYR A 387 18.71 -9.74 -8.28
N ARG A 388 18.18 -9.80 -9.51
CA ARG A 388 17.73 -8.63 -10.27
C ARG A 388 16.50 -7.98 -9.63
N LEU A 389 15.53 -8.81 -9.24
CA LEU A 389 14.22 -8.39 -8.73
C LEU A 389 13.78 -9.30 -7.57
N PRO A 390 12.98 -8.79 -6.62
CA PRO A 390 12.55 -9.54 -5.45
C PRO A 390 11.42 -10.53 -5.78
N GLY A 391 10.79 -10.37 -6.95
CA GLY A 391 9.52 -11.02 -7.29
C GLY A 391 8.34 -10.23 -6.75
N ASP A 392 7.33 -10.94 -6.25
CA ASP A 392 6.02 -10.37 -5.92
C ASP A 392 5.93 -9.82 -4.49
N TRP A 393 6.86 -10.21 -3.63
CA TRP A 393 6.89 -9.77 -2.23
C TRP A 393 8.28 -9.87 -1.61
N LEU A 394 8.48 -9.06 -0.57
CA LEU A 394 9.64 -9.10 0.32
C LEU A 394 9.13 -9.14 1.76
N HIS A 395 9.74 -9.97 2.60
CA HIS A 395 9.37 -10.14 3.99
C HIS A 395 10.58 -10.07 4.91
N MET A 396 10.41 -9.34 6.00
CA MET A 396 11.31 -9.34 7.13
C MET A 396 10.50 -9.60 8.40
N ALA A 397 10.86 -10.67 9.11
CA ALA A 397 10.29 -11.02 10.39
C ALA A 397 11.28 -10.65 11.50
N SER A 398 10.94 -9.71 12.37
CA SER A 398 11.83 -9.34 13.49
C SER A 398 11.94 -10.42 14.56
N GLY A 399 11.11 -11.46 14.49
CA GLY A 399 11.06 -12.54 15.47
C GLY A 399 9.75 -12.53 16.25
N ARG A 400 9.32 -11.40 16.82
CA ARG A 400 7.99 -11.20 17.44
C ARG A 400 7.64 -9.70 17.55
N GLY A 401 6.43 -9.30 17.18
CA GLY A 401 5.85 -8.00 17.53
C GLY A 401 6.14 -6.83 16.58
N TRP A 402 6.83 -7.09 15.47
CA TRP A 402 6.96 -6.18 14.33
C TRP A 402 7.48 -6.95 13.12
N GLU A 403 6.76 -6.91 12.00
CA GLU A 403 7.24 -7.46 10.73
C GLU A 403 7.07 -6.42 9.64
N MET A 404 7.87 -6.54 8.58
CA MET A 404 7.72 -5.74 7.38
C MET A 404 7.41 -6.65 6.20
N PHE A 405 6.31 -6.37 5.51
CA PHE A 405 5.91 -7.10 4.32
C PHE A 405 5.62 -6.12 3.18
N PHE A 406 6.47 -6.12 2.16
CA PHE A 406 6.28 -5.32 0.96
C PHE A 406 5.66 -6.17 -0.14
N ALA A 407 4.48 -5.78 -0.63
CA ALA A 407 3.84 -6.42 -1.77
C ALA A 407 4.10 -5.60 -3.05
N ASN A 408 4.76 -6.22 -4.03
CA ASN A 408 5.16 -5.60 -5.27
C ASN A 408 4.18 -5.92 -6.40
N HIS A 409 3.42 -4.91 -6.83
CA HIS A 409 2.48 -5.02 -7.96
C HIS A 409 3.03 -4.39 -9.25
N MET A 410 4.35 -4.14 -9.32
CA MET A 410 4.96 -3.66 -10.56
C MET A 410 4.75 -4.70 -11.67
N PRO A 411 4.32 -4.29 -12.88
CA PRO A 411 3.99 -5.21 -13.96
C PRO A 411 5.23 -5.73 -14.71
N VAL A 412 6.39 -5.72 -14.04
CA VAL A 412 7.67 -6.13 -14.62
C VAL A 412 8.10 -7.41 -13.92
N VAL A 413 8.09 -8.51 -14.68
CA VAL A 413 8.62 -9.82 -14.26
C VAL A 413 9.79 -10.20 -15.15
N GLU A 414 10.73 -10.96 -14.59
CA GLU A 414 11.89 -11.42 -15.34
C GLU A 414 11.44 -12.21 -16.59
N ASN A 415 11.95 -11.82 -17.76
CA ASN A 415 11.56 -12.37 -19.07
C ASN A 415 10.10 -12.13 -19.49
N GLY A 416 9.37 -11.23 -18.82
CA GLY A 416 8.04 -10.76 -19.21
C GLY A 416 8.05 -9.90 -20.48
N LEU A 417 6.85 -9.49 -20.92
CA LEU A 417 6.69 -8.60 -22.08
C LEU A 417 7.22 -7.19 -21.75
N PHE A 418 6.84 -6.62 -20.61
CA PHE A 418 7.24 -5.29 -20.17
C PHE A 418 8.70 -5.22 -19.73
N ASP A 419 9.30 -6.32 -19.28
CA ASP A 419 10.74 -6.39 -19.00
C ASP A 419 11.57 -6.18 -20.28
N ALA A 420 11.07 -6.62 -21.45
CA ALA A 420 11.73 -6.37 -22.73
C ALA A 420 11.80 -4.87 -23.11
N PHE A 421 10.89 -4.05 -22.58
CA PHE A 421 10.91 -2.59 -22.76
C PHE A 421 11.94 -1.90 -21.85
N LEU A 422 12.43 -2.60 -20.83
CA LEU A 422 13.45 -2.09 -19.92
C LEU A 422 14.88 -2.29 -20.42
N ASP A 423 15.06 -2.76 -21.66
CA ASP A 423 16.37 -2.91 -22.27
C ASP A 423 17.17 -1.60 -22.23
N GLY A 424 18.45 -1.70 -21.87
CA GLY A 424 19.31 -0.55 -21.54
C GLY A 424 19.22 -0.07 -20.08
N MET A 425 18.39 -0.69 -19.25
CA MET A 425 18.34 -0.49 -17.80
C MET A 425 18.66 -1.80 -17.06
N THR A 426 19.57 -1.72 -16.08
CA THR A 426 19.78 -2.79 -15.11
C THR A 426 19.00 -2.48 -13.85
N LEU A 427 18.41 -3.51 -13.24
CA LEU A 427 17.79 -3.46 -11.92
C LEU A 427 18.46 -4.51 -11.05
N SER A 428 18.70 -4.18 -9.78
CA SER A 428 19.33 -5.10 -8.83
C SER A 428 18.77 -4.88 -7.44
N MET A 429 18.55 -5.98 -6.73
CA MET A 429 18.28 -5.96 -5.30
C MET A 429 19.51 -5.46 -4.55
N ILE A 430 19.27 -4.72 -3.48
CA ILE A 430 20.27 -4.43 -2.46
C ILE A 430 19.86 -5.26 -1.24
N TYR A 431 20.77 -6.11 -0.78
CA TYR A 431 20.70 -6.76 0.53
C TYR A 431 22.10 -6.76 1.13
N ARG A 432 22.24 -6.27 2.35
CA ARG A 432 23.50 -6.26 3.08
C ARG A 432 23.25 -6.46 4.57
N ASP A 433 23.82 -7.50 5.13
CA ASP A 433 23.95 -7.71 6.56
C ASP A 433 25.43 -7.80 6.91
N ASP A 434 26.11 -6.66 6.92
CA ASP A 434 27.54 -6.57 7.19
C ASP A 434 27.81 -5.34 8.05
N LYS A 435 28.08 -5.55 9.34
CA LYS A 435 28.35 -4.44 10.29
C LYS A 435 29.60 -3.63 9.92
N ALA A 436 30.48 -4.15 9.05
CA ALA A 436 31.64 -3.41 8.55
C ALA A 436 31.30 -2.49 7.36
N ASP A 437 30.15 -2.67 6.70
CA ASP A 437 29.70 -1.86 5.56
C ASP A 437 29.00 -0.57 6.01
N VAL A 438 29.77 0.32 6.63
CA VAL A 438 29.30 1.59 7.18
C VAL A 438 29.14 2.65 6.09
N LEU A 439 27.96 3.25 5.99
CA LEU A 439 27.72 4.40 5.10
C LEU A 439 27.89 5.75 5.80
N PRO A 440 28.33 6.81 5.07
CA PRO A 440 28.55 8.14 5.67
C PRO A 440 27.30 8.85 6.25
N HIS A 441 26.11 8.35 5.97
CA HIS A 441 24.82 8.95 6.36
C HIS A 441 24.04 8.12 7.39
N GLU A 442 24.59 6.99 7.82
CA GLU A 442 24.05 6.21 8.94
C GLU A 442 24.07 7.04 10.22
N ARG A 443 22.98 6.98 10.99
CA ARG A 443 22.95 7.56 12.34
C ARG A 443 23.50 6.56 13.33
N PHE A 444 23.37 5.27 13.03
CA PHE A 444 23.94 4.16 13.79
C PHE A 444 24.96 3.42 12.90
N PRO A 445 26.26 3.77 12.95
CA PRO A 445 27.27 3.12 12.12
C PRO A 445 27.26 1.59 12.24
N GLY A 446 27.18 0.90 11.10
CA GLY A 446 27.08 -0.55 11.03
C GLY A 446 25.66 -1.07 11.29
N ALA A 447 24.65 -0.23 11.05
CA ALA A 447 23.24 -0.61 11.06
C ALA A 447 22.97 -1.72 10.04
N THR A 448 22.28 -2.79 10.46
CA THR A 448 21.91 -3.91 9.60
C THR A 448 20.51 -4.44 9.93
N PRO A 449 19.81 -5.06 8.94
CA PRO A 449 20.21 -5.18 7.55
C PRO A 449 19.88 -3.91 6.74
N ARG A 450 20.60 -3.72 5.63
CA ARG A 450 20.25 -2.78 4.56
C ARG A 450 19.56 -3.53 3.44
N PHE A 451 18.44 -2.99 2.97
CA PHE A 451 17.68 -3.55 1.85
C PHE A 451 17.22 -2.45 0.92
N GLY A 452 17.02 -2.78 -0.35
CA GLY A 452 16.59 -1.79 -1.33
C GLY A 452 16.71 -2.25 -2.77
N PHE A 453 16.76 -1.27 -3.67
CA PHE A 453 16.88 -1.46 -5.10
C PHE A 453 17.89 -0.48 -5.66
N SER A 454 18.70 -0.96 -6.58
CA SER A 454 19.50 -0.11 -7.45
C SER A 454 19.08 -0.28 -8.90
N SER A 455 19.16 0.79 -9.66
CA SER A 455 19.02 0.78 -11.10
C SER A 455 20.18 1.51 -11.76
N SER A 456 20.56 1.08 -12.95
CA SER A 456 21.55 1.81 -13.76
C SER A 456 21.15 1.83 -15.22
N GLY A 457 21.51 2.91 -15.92
CA GLY A 457 21.12 3.11 -17.31
C GLY A 457 19.71 3.67 -17.45
N MET A 458 19.20 3.68 -18.67
CA MET A 458 17.89 4.24 -19.00
C MET A 458 17.20 3.36 -20.03
N PRO A 459 15.92 3.01 -19.83
CA PRO A 459 15.18 2.17 -20.76
C PRO A 459 14.81 2.98 -21.99
N GLY A 460 15.62 2.87 -23.06
CA GLY A 460 15.48 3.69 -24.27
C GLY A 460 14.09 3.58 -24.91
N TYR A 461 13.54 2.37 -24.94
CA TYR A 461 12.19 2.12 -25.46
C TYR A 461 11.10 2.79 -24.63
N VAL A 462 11.19 2.77 -23.29
CA VAL A 462 10.22 3.47 -22.43
C VAL A 462 10.29 4.97 -22.64
N ILE A 463 11.48 5.54 -22.83
CA ILE A 463 11.62 6.97 -23.15
C ILE A 463 10.96 7.28 -24.50
N ASP A 464 11.21 6.46 -25.52
CA ASP A 464 10.57 6.60 -26.84
C ASP A 464 9.04 6.54 -26.71
N LEU A 465 8.50 5.58 -25.94
CA LEU A 465 7.06 5.47 -25.65
C LEU A 465 6.50 6.71 -24.96
N LEU A 466 7.09 7.13 -23.84
CA LEU A 466 6.64 8.31 -23.10
C LEU A 466 6.72 9.59 -23.94
N SER A 467 7.74 9.71 -24.79
CA SER A 467 7.93 10.88 -25.66
C SER A 467 6.93 10.94 -26.82
N SER A 468 6.38 9.79 -27.21
CA SER A 468 5.43 9.63 -28.32
C SER A 468 3.97 9.63 -27.87
N LEU A 469 3.71 9.63 -26.55
CA LEU A 469 2.36 9.79 -26.03
C LEU A 469 1.73 11.10 -26.57
N PRO A 470 0.49 11.04 -27.07
CA PRO A 470 -0.18 12.22 -27.58
C PRO A 470 -0.36 13.25 -26.48
N ARG A 471 -0.29 14.53 -26.85
CA ARG A 471 -0.65 15.62 -25.93
C ARG A 471 -2.15 15.54 -25.63
N MET A 472 -2.48 14.91 -24.50
CA MET A 472 -3.83 14.86 -23.97
C MET A 472 -4.00 15.93 -22.90
N ASN A 473 -5.21 16.50 -22.83
CA ASN A 473 -5.56 17.35 -21.70
C ASN A 473 -6.03 16.44 -20.56
N PHE A 474 -5.07 15.90 -19.81
CA PHE A 474 -5.35 15.02 -18.67
C PHE A 474 -6.20 15.68 -17.58
N SER A 475 -6.39 17.00 -17.60
CA SER A 475 -7.29 17.71 -16.69
C SER A 475 -8.79 17.51 -17.00
N ARG A 476 -9.13 16.72 -18.01
CA ARG A 476 -10.50 16.40 -18.46
C ARG A 476 -10.70 14.89 -18.61
N ILE A 477 -9.79 14.11 -18.04
CA ILE A 477 -9.81 12.65 -18.11
C ILE A 477 -9.75 12.20 -16.66
N ASP A 478 -10.88 11.74 -16.15
CA ASP A 478 -11.06 11.42 -14.75
C ASP A 478 -10.67 9.96 -14.46
N THR A 479 -10.48 9.18 -15.53
CA THR A 479 -10.37 7.71 -15.46
C THR A 479 -9.47 7.14 -16.54
N LEU A 480 -8.91 5.94 -16.29
CA LEU A 480 -8.16 5.22 -17.32
C LEU A 480 -9.08 4.82 -18.48
N GLY A 481 -10.32 4.44 -18.16
CA GLY A 481 -11.37 4.16 -19.13
C GLY A 481 -11.66 5.31 -20.09
N GLU A 482 -11.81 6.52 -19.56
CA GLU A 482 -12.02 7.73 -20.36
C GLU A 482 -10.81 8.04 -21.25
N ALA A 483 -9.59 7.80 -20.75
CA ALA A 483 -8.38 7.92 -21.56
C ALA A 483 -8.42 6.95 -22.76
N ILE A 484 -8.83 5.71 -22.53
CA ILE A 484 -9.00 4.68 -23.57
C ILE A 484 -10.03 5.13 -24.61
N ILE A 485 -11.21 5.58 -24.17
CA ILE A 485 -12.28 6.06 -25.05
C ILE A 485 -11.78 7.24 -25.90
N LEU A 486 -11.13 8.22 -25.28
CA LEU A 486 -10.64 9.41 -25.97
C LEU A 486 -9.56 9.06 -27.01
N LEU A 487 -8.65 8.14 -26.68
CA LEU A 487 -7.63 7.67 -27.62
C LEU A 487 -8.24 6.88 -28.79
N ALA A 488 -9.21 6.02 -28.51
CA ALA A 488 -9.97 5.28 -29.52
C ALA A 488 -10.73 6.21 -30.50
N GLU A 489 -11.37 7.26 -29.98
CA GLU A 489 -12.05 8.26 -30.82
C GLU A 489 -11.09 9.00 -31.74
N GLU A 490 -9.91 9.36 -31.25
CA GLU A 490 -8.93 10.07 -32.06
C GLU A 490 -8.36 9.19 -33.18
N GLU A 491 -8.25 7.88 -32.96
CA GLU A 491 -7.92 6.92 -34.01
C GLU A 491 -9.02 6.85 -35.07
N ASN A 492 -10.28 6.69 -34.66
CA ASN A 492 -11.42 6.64 -35.59
C ASN A 492 -11.57 7.92 -36.43
N ARG A 493 -11.05 9.06 -35.94
CA ARG A 493 -10.98 10.33 -36.69
C ARG A 493 -9.82 10.39 -37.69
N GLY A 494 -9.05 9.31 -37.86
CA GLY A 494 -7.94 9.18 -38.80
C GLY A 494 -6.74 10.06 -38.47
N ARG A 495 -6.51 10.37 -37.18
CA ARG A 495 -5.50 11.36 -36.78
C ARG A 495 -4.13 10.74 -36.44
N GLY A 496 -3.98 9.42 -36.47
CA GLY A 496 -2.69 8.73 -36.26
C GLY A 496 -1.96 9.16 -34.98
N LYS A 497 -2.72 9.47 -33.92
CA LYS A 497 -2.15 10.08 -32.70
C LYS A 497 -1.22 9.13 -31.94
N LEU A 498 -1.34 7.83 -32.20
CA LEU A 498 -0.52 6.79 -31.62
C LEU A 498 0.55 6.26 -32.57
N ASP A 499 0.70 6.78 -33.80
CA ASP A 499 1.70 6.28 -34.76
C ASP A 499 3.14 6.31 -34.20
N GLY A 500 3.45 7.35 -33.41
CA GLY A 500 4.74 7.44 -32.72
C GLY A 500 4.93 6.36 -31.66
N TYR A 501 3.85 6.09 -30.91
CA TYR A 501 3.81 5.06 -29.87
C TYR A 501 3.91 3.66 -30.50
N ASP A 502 3.16 3.40 -31.56
CA ASP A 502 3.20 2.15 -32.33
C ASP A 502 4.60 1.89 -32.88
N ARG A 503 5.25 2.90 -33.48
CA ARG A 503 6.63 2.76 -33.94
C ARG A 503 7.60 2.42 -32.81
N ALA A 504 7.45 3.03 -31.64
CA ALA A 504 8.31 2.75 -30.49
C ALA A 504 8.08 1.32 -29.94
N ALA A 505 6.81 0.93 -29.78
CA ALA A 505 6.44 -0.40 -29.29
C ALA A 505 6.85 -1.51 -30.27
N ASN A 506 6.58 -1.33 -31.56
CA ASN A 506 6.81 -2.34 -32.59
C ASN A 506 8.30 -2.67 -32.78
N LYS A 507 9.23 -1.77 -32.43
CA LYS A 507 10.66 -2.11 -32.36
C LYS A 507 10.92 -3.26 -31.38
N VAL A 508 10.33 -3.18 -30.19
CA VAL A 508 10.48 -4.22 -29.16
C VAL A 508 9.72 -5.47 -29.58
N LEU A 509 8.47 -5.33 -30.03
CA LEU A 509 7.63 -6.46 -30.40
C LEU A 509 8.20 -7.24 -31.61
N SER A 510 8.69 -6.55 -32.63
CA SER A 510 9.36 -7.19 -33.78
C SER A 510 10.58 -7.99 -33.33
N ARG A 511 11.41 -7.45 -32.44
CA ARG A 511 12.53 -8.18 -31.86
C ARG A 511 12.08 -9.43 -31.11
N LEU A 512 11.06 -9.31 -30.25
CA LEU A 512 10.53 -10.46 -29.50
C LEU A 512 9.94 -11.53 -30.41
N ARG A 513 9.31 -11.14 -31.53
CA ARG A 513 8.83 -12.06 -32.55
C ARG A 513 10.00 -12.77 -33.25
N ASP A 514 11.02 -12.02 -33.65
CA ASP A 514 12.21 -12.55 -34.33
C ASP A 514 13.02 -13.50 -33.40
N GLU A 515 13.01 -13.24 -32.09
CA GLU A 515 13.53 -14.12 -31.04
C GLU A 515 12.63 -15.36 -30.78
N GLY A 516 11.45 -15.44 -31.41
CA GLY A 516 10.48 -16.52 -31.22
C GLY A 516 9.70 -16.48 -29.91
N ARG A 517 9.77 -15.37 -29.15
CA ARG A 517 9.07 -15.19 -27.86
C ARG A 517 7.59 -14.88 -28.02
N ILE A 518 7.20 -14.20 -29.11
CA ILE A 518 5.80 -13.92 -29.48
C ILE A 518 5.57 -14.20 -30.97
N THR A 519 5.02 -15.37 -31.31
CA THR A 519 4.84 -15.80 -32.71
C THR A 519 3.40 -15.70 -33.21
N SER A 520 2.46 -15.31 -32.35
CA SER A 520 1.06 -15.08 -32.72
C SER A 520 0.42 -13.97 -31.90
N ALA A 521 -0.68 -13.40 -32.41
CA ALA A 521 -1.49 -12.42 -31.70
C ALA A 521 -2.00 -12.96 -30.35
N THR A 522 -2.35 -14.24 -30.28
CA THR A 522 -2.76 -14.91 -29.04
C THR A 522 -1.65 -14.88 -28.00
N GLN A 523 -0.42 -15.24 -28.37
CA GLN A 523 0.71 -15.20 -27.44
C GLN A 523 1.04 -13.77 -26.97
N LEU A 524 0.94 -12.79 -27.87
CA LEU A 524 1.10 -11.38 -27.50
C LEU A 524 0.03 -10.95 -26.49
N ALA A 525 -1.24 -11.29 -26.75
CA ALA A 525 -2.35 -10.95 -25.88
C ALA A 525 -2.20 -11.60 -24.49
N ASP A 526 -1.86 -12.89 -24.45
CA ASP A 526 -1.68 -13.62 -23.20
C ASP A 526 -0.47 -13.08 -22.40
N ALA A 527 0.64 -12.72 -23.07
CA ALA A 527 1.79 -12.09 -22.43
C ALA A 527 1.50 -10.68 -21.89
N PHE A 528 0.76 -9.87 -22.66
CA PHE A 528 0.32 -8.55 -22.20
C PHE A 528 -0.60 -8.66 -20.99
N ILE A 529 -1.54 -9.61 -21.02
CA ILE A 529 -2.42 -9.88 -19.88
C ILE A 529 -1.60 -10.35 -18.68
N ALA A 530 -0.65 -11.27 -18.83
CA ALA A 530 0.16 -11.76 -17.72
C ALA A 530 0.86 -10.61 -16.96
N ASP A 531 1.41 -9.63 -17.67
CA ASP A 531 2.08 -8.47 -17.06
C ASP A 531 1.07 -7.45 -16.49
N ILE A 532 0.02 -7.11 -17.25
CA ILE A 532 -0.98 -6.12 -16.80
C ILE A 532 -1.76 -6.60 -15.57
N ASN A 533 -1.94 -7.92 -15.45
CA ASN A 533 -2.68 -8.59 -14.40
C ASN A 533 -2.05 -8.44 -13.00
N ARG A 534 -0.80 -7.98 -12.95
CA ARG A 534 -0.09 -7.65 -11.71
C ARG A 534 -0.51 -6.31 -11.14
N MET A 535 -0.98 -5.38 -11.98
CA MET A 535 -1.58 -4.12 -11.54
C MET A 535 -3.02 -4.36 -11.12
N LYS A 536 -3.49 -3.64 -10.08
CA LYS A 536 -4.91 -3.72 -9.72
C LYS A 536 -5.69 -2.65 -10.47
N PHE A 537 -6.79 -3.08 -11.04
CA PHE A 537 -7.79 -2.20 -11.63
C PHE A 537 -9.12 -2.36 -10.90
N THR A 538 -9.90 -1.29 -10.85
CA THR A 538 -11.24 -1.26 -10.27
C THR A 538 -12.23 -0.68 -11.28
N GLY A 539 -13.53 -0.79 -10.99
CA GLY A 539 -14.62 -0.33 -11.86
C GLY A 539 -15.02 -1.33 -12.95
N MET A 540 -14.34 -2.47 -13.08
CA MET A 540 -14.70 -3.56 -13.98
C MET A 540 -14.26 -4.90 -13.37
N GLU A 541 -15.03 -5.96 -13.59
CA GLU A 541 -14.60 -7.30 -13.20
C GLU A 541 -13.36 -7.74 -13.98
N ARG A 542 -12.45 -8.43 -13.30
CA ARG A 542 -11.13 -8.81 -13.85
C ARG A 542 -11.27 -9.65 -15.13
N ASP A 543 -12.15 -10.63 -15.12
CA ASP A 543 -12.36 -11.53 -16.27
C ASP A 543 -12.97 -10.78 -17.47
N GLN A 544 -13.80 -9.76 -17.21
CA GLN A 544 -14.34 -8.90 -18.26
C GLN A 544 -13.22 -8.08 -18.93
N LEU A 545 -12.35 -7.46 -18.12
CA LEU A 545 -11.21 -6.69 -18.62
C LEU A 545 -10.26 -7.56 -19.44
N HIS A 546 -9.91 -8.74 -18.93
CA HIS A 546 -9.03 -9.70 -19.63
C HIS A 546 -9.64 -10.15 -20.96
N GLY A 547 -10.92 -10.52 -20.97
CA GLY A 547 -11.63 -10.90 -22.18
C GLY A 547 -11.67 -9.77 -23.22
N LEU A 548 -11.94 -8.54 -22.80
CA LEU A 548 -11.93 -7.37 -23.69
C LEU A 548 -10.55 -7.12 -24.30
N LEU A 549 -9.49 -7.09 -23.49
CA LEU A 549 -8.11 -6.88 -23.95
C LEU A 549 -7.69 -7.98 -24.94
N ARG A 550 -7.92 -9.24 -24.57
CA ARG A 550 -7.53 -10.39 -25.37
C ARG A 550 -8.20 -10.40 -26.73
N ASP A 551 -9.52 -10.23 -26.75
CA ASP A 551 -10.30 -10.28 -27.97
C ASP A 551 -10.03 -9.08 -28.87
N ALA A 552 -9.78 -7.89 -28.29
CA ALA A 552 -9.40 -6.71 -29.05
C ALA A 552 -8.04 -6.88 -29.74
N ILE A 553 -7.03 -7.41 -29.02
CA ILE A 553 -5.70 -7.68 -29.60
C ILE A 553 -5.81 -8.72 -30.73
N ILE A 554 -6.46 -9.86 -30.47
CA ILE A 554 -6.59 -10.94 -31.46
C ILE A 554 -7.36 -10.49 -32.70
N ALA A 555 -8.37 -9.64 -32.55
CA ALA A 555 -9.18 -9.19 -33.68
C ALA A 555 -8.47 -8.19 -34.60
N VAL A 556 -7.41 -7.53 -34.12
CA VAL A 556 -6.75 -6.42 -34.82
C VAL A 556 -5.33 -6.78 -35.25
N VAL A 557 -4.63 -7.63 -34.51
CA VAL A 557 -3.21 -7.89 -34.70
C VAL A 557 -3.01 -9.14 -35.57
N ASP A 558 -2.62 -8.94 -36.83
CA ASP A 558 -2.22 -10.03 -37.73
C ASP A 558 -0.75 -10.46 -37.50
N ASP A 559 0.13 -9.50 -37.26
CA ASP A 559 1.56 -9.71 -36.98
C ASP A 559 1.88 -9.23 -35.56
N PRO A 560 2.28 -10.12 -34.63
CA PRO A 560 2.59 -9.74 -33.25
C PRO A 560 3.77 -8.75 -33.14
N GLY A 561 4.59 -8.60 -34.18
CA GLY A 561 5.65 -7.60 -34.25
C GLY A 561 5.19 -6.20 -34.67
N ALA A 562 3.95 -6.04 -35.15
CA ALA A 562 3.42 -4.82 -35.74
C ALA A 562 2.00 -4.52 -35.24
N VAL A 563 1.91 -3.95 -34.03
CA VAL A 563 0.65 -3.58 -33.39
C VAL A 563 0.27 -2.14 -33.73
N GLN A 564 -1.02 -1.92 -33.99
CA GLN A 564 -1.63 -0.60 -34.11
C GLN A 564 -2.50 -0.35 -32.88
N HIS A 565 -1.94 0.30 -31.85
CA HIS A 565 -2.61 0.41 -30.54
C HIS A 565 -3.92 1.19 -30.64
N GLY A 566 -4.00 2.21 -31.50
CA GLY A 566 -5.25 2.95 -31.72
C GLY A 566 -6.39 2.03 -32.16
N GLN A 567 -6.11 1.10 -33.08
CA GLN A 567 -7.11 0.14 -33.56
C GLN A 567 -7.49 -0.88 -32.49
N VAL A 568 -6.53 -1.33 -31.68
CA VAL A 568 -6.80 -2.21 -30.53
C VAL A 568 -7.72 -1.50 -29.53
N LEU A 569 -7.45 -0.23 -29.19
CA LEU A 569 -8.30 0.55 -28.29
C LEU A 569 -9.70 0.78 -28.88
N ALA A 570 -9.80 1.11 -30.17
CA ALA A 570 -11.07 1.26 -30.87
C ALA A 570 -11.89 -0.04 -30.85
N LYS A 571 -11.23 -1.18 -31.10
CA LYS A 571 -11.87 -2.50 -31.03
C LYS A 571 -12.29 -2.86 -29.61
N MET A 572 -11.49 -2.51 -28.61
CA MET A 572 -11.83 -2.71 -27.20
C MET A 572 -13.11 -1.95 -26.82
N VAL A 573 -13.26 -0.69 -27.25
CA VAL A 573 -14.49 0.10 -27.03
C VAL A 573 -15.68 -0.50 -27.77
N GLU A 574 -15.51 -0.94 -29.02
CA GLU A 574 -16.56 -1.63 -29.78
C GLU A 574 -17.05 -2.89 -29.06
N LEU A 575 -16.12 -3.74 -28.60
CA LEU A 575 -16.43 -4.97 -27.87
C LEU A 575 -17.07 -4.69 -26.51
N ALA A 576 -16.63 -3.65 -25.80
CA ALA A 576 -17.23 -3.24 -24.54
C ALA A 576 -18.70 -2.84 -24.74
N ASN A 577 -19.00 -2.01 -25.76
CA ASN A 577 -20.36 -1.64 -26.11
C ASN A 577 -21.21 -2.86 -26.51
N ALA A 578 -20.67 -3.78 -27.32
CA ALA A 578 -21.38 -5.00 -27.73
C ALA A 578 -21.69 -5.94 -26.54
N ARG A 579 -20.88 -5.89 -25.48
CA ARG A 579 -21.03 -6.70 -24.26
C ARG A 579 -21.75 -5.97 -23.13
N ASN A 580 -22.21 -4.73 -23.36
CA ASN A 580 -22.81 -3.86 -22.34
C ASN A 580 -21.89 -3.66 -21.12
N ILE A 581 -20.60 -3.44 -21.38
CA ILE A 581 -19.58 -3.15 -20.37
C ILE A 581 -19.25 -1.65 -20.45
N ASP A 582 -19.41 -0.94 -19.34
CA ASP A 582 -19.00 0.47 -19.23
C ASP A 582 -17.50 0.58 -18.94
N ILE A 583 -16.71 0.74 -20.02
CA ILE A 583 -15.25 0.89 -19.89
C ILE A 583 -14.83 2.20 -19.22
N ALA A 584 -15.68 3.23 -19.18
CA ALA A 584 -15.36 4.51 -18.55
C ALA A 584 -15.14 4.38 -17.03
N GLN A 585 -15.66 3.32 -16.42
CA GLN A 585 -15.45 3.02 -15.00
C GLN A 585 -14.04 2.53 -14.68
N LEU A 586 -13.27 2.04 -15.67
CA LEU A 586 -11.95 1.46 -15.44
C LEU A 586 -10.99 2.46 -14.78
N ARG A 587 -10.48 2.11 -13.59
CA ARG A 587 -9.55 2.93 -12.80
C ARG A 587 -8.38 2.09 -12.28
N TYR A 588 -7.27 2.74 -11.96
CA TYR A 588 -6.20 2.12 -11.17
C TYR A 588 -6.66 1.95 -9.72
N GLY A 589 -6.44 0.76 -9.16
CA GLY A 589 -6.80 0.40 -7.80
C GLY A 589 -6.02 1.19 -6.73
N SER A 590 -6.60 1.25 -5.55
CA SER A 590 -5.93 1.74 -4.33
C SER A 590 -5.08 0.63 -3.71
N MET A 591 -3.92 0.98 -3.15
CA MET A 591 -3.00 0.08 -2.40
C MET A 591 -2.10 -0.88 -3.23
N ASP A 592 -1.79 -0.54 -4.48
CA ASP A 592 -0.86 -1.34 -5.32
C ASP A 592 0.56 -1.43 -4.76
N ASN A 593 1.06 -0.36 -4.13
CA ASN A 593 2.36 -0.36 -3.47
C ASN A 593 2.16 -0.09 -1.99
N THR A 594 2.03 -1.17 -1.22
CA THR A 594 1.78 -1.10 0.21
C THR A 594 2.93 -1.76 0.96
N LEU A 595 3.49 -0.99 1.89
CA LEU A 595 4.34 -1.51 2.95
C LEU A 595 3.45 -1.88 4.12
N TRP A 596 3.24 -3.17 4.34
CA TRP A 596 2.52 -3.67 5.49
C TRP A 596 3.47 -3.85 6.65
N LEU A 597 2.99 -3.51 7.85
CA LEU A 597 3.73 -3.61 9.10
C LEU A 597 2.96 -4.50 10.10
N PRO A 598 2.66 -5.77 9.74
CA PRO A 598 1.92 -6.65 10.63
C PRO A 598 2.74 -6.96 11.88
N ASP A 599 2.06 -7.39 12.94
CA ASP A 599 2.71 -7.95 14.13
C ASP A 599 3.24 -9.37 13.87
N TRP A 600 2.57 -10.10 12.98
CA TRP A 600 2.95 -11.42 12.46
C TRP A 600 2.24 -11.71 11.12
N THR A 601 2.87 -12.45 10.21
CA THR A 601 2.26 -12.91 8.95
C THR A 601 1.26 -14.08 9.12
N GLY A 602 1.23 -14.71 10.29
CA GLY A 602 0.35 -15.85 10.62
C GLY A 602 0.96 -17.22 10.28
N GLU A 603 0.26 -18.29 10.65
CA GLU A 603 0.76 -19.68 10.52
C GLU A 603 1.10 -20.09 9.09
N GLY A 604 0.41 -19.53 8.09
CA GLY A 604 0.68 -19.79 6.67
C GLY A 604 1.93 -19.08 6.12
N GLY A 605 2.59 -18.26 6.94
CA GLY A 605 3.83 -17.57 6.59
C GLY A 605 3.67 -16.53 5.47
N PRO A 606 4.79 -16.06 4.89
CA PRO A 606 4.79 -14.98 3.89
C PRO A 606 4.03 -15.32 2.60
N ARG A 607 4.03 -16.59 2.17
CA ARG A 607 3.31 -17.02 0.96
C ARG A 607 1.79 -16.93 1.14
N ASP A 608 1.27 -17.35 2.29
CA ASP A 608 -0.16 -17.22 2.58
C ASP A 608 -0.56 -15.76 2.74
N PHE A 609 0.27 -14.95 3.43
CA PHE A 609 0.04 -13.53 3.56
C PHE A 609 0.00 -12.83 2.19
N HIS A 610 0.95 -13.14 1.29
CA HIS A 610 0.93 -12.65 -0.08
C HIS A 610 -0.35 -13.05 -0.82
N TRP A 611 -0.76 -14.31 -0.72
CA TRP A 611 -1.99 -14.79 -1.34
C TRP A 611 -3.21 -13.99 -0.84
N GLN A 612 -3.26 -13.63 0.45
CA GLN A 612 -4.33 -12.79 0.99
C GLN A 612 -4.26 -11.35 0.44
N VAL A 613 -3.07 -10.78 0.24
CA VAL A 613 -2.89 -9.47 -0.44
C VAL A 613 -3.42 -9.50 -1.88
N GLN A 614 -3.28 -10.63 -2.57
CA GLN A 614 -3.83 -10.85 -3.92
C GLN A 614 -5.34 -11.14 -3.93
N ASN A 615 -5.87 -11.61 -2.81
CA ASN A 615 -7.29 -11.96 -2.63
C ASN A 615 -7.87 -11.22 -1.43
N PRO A 616 -7.85 -9.88 -1.45
CA PRO A 616 -8.27 -9.10 -0.28
C PRO A 616 -9.78 -9.23 -0.04
N PRO A 617 -10.25 -8.87 1.16
CA PRO A 617 -11.67 -8.69 1.44
C PRO A 617 -12.35 -7.82 0.39
N ARG A 618 -13.59 -8.18 0.04
CA ARG A 618 -14.45 -7.47 -0.92
C ARG A 618 -15.74 -7.03 -0.25
N HIS A 619 -16.43 -6.06 -0.83
CA HIS A 619 -17.74 -5.63 -0.37
C HIS A 619 -18.84 -5.87 -1.39
N THR A 620 -20.06 -5.93 -0.90
CA THR A 620 -21.28 -5.89 -1.70
C THR A 620 -22.25 -4.93 -1.03
N ILE A 621 -22.66 -3.89 -1.75
CA ILE A 621 -23.63 -2.91 -1.29
C ILE A 621 -25.03 -3.47 -1.54
N ARG A 622 -25.85 -3.48 -0.50
CA ARG A 622 -27.23 -3.95 -0.54
C ARG A 622 -28.18 -2.82 -0.13
N PRO A 623 -29.44 -2.86 -0.59
CA PRO A 623 -30.47 -1.99 -0.05
C PRO A 623 -30.58 -2.15 1.47
N ALA A 624 -31.08 -1.11 2.14
CA ALA A 624 -31.38 -1.18 3.56
C ALA A 624 -32.23 -2.42 3.90
N PRO A 625 -31.94 -3.14 5.01
CA PRO A 625 -32.79 -4.22 5.47
C PRO A 625 -34.20 -3.68 5.76
N PRO A 626 -35.26 -4.46 5.50
CA PRO A 626 -36.62 -4.02 5.71
C PRO A 626 -36.81 -3.59 7.16
N GLN A 627 -37.16 -2.31 7.37
CA GLN A 627 -37.62 -1.82 8.65
C GLN A 627 -39.13 -2.11 8.80
N PRO A 628 -39.62 -2.48 9.99
CA PRO A 628 -41.03 -2.65 10.23
C PRO A 628 -41.74 -1.34 9.89
N THR A 629 -42.78 -1.43 9.06
CA THR A 629 -43.66 -0.30 8.79
C THR A 629 -44.44 -0.02 10.06
N LEU A 630 -44.16 1.11 10.71
CA LEU A 630 -45.02 1.66 11.76
C LEU A 630 -46.36 2.01 11.11
N TYR A 631 -47.41 1.26 11.46
CA TYR A 631 -48.80 1.63 11.22
C TYR A 631 -49.34 2.42 12.41
#